data_AF-A0A813A7W6-F1
#
_entry.id   AF-A0A813A7W6-F1
#
_cell.length_a   1.000
_cell.length_b   1.000
_cell.length_c   1.000
_cell.angle_alpha   90.00
_cell.angle_beta   90.00
_cell.angle_gamma   90.00
#
_symmetry.space_group_name_H-M   'P 1'
#
loop_
_entity.id
_entity.type
_entity.pdbx_description
1 polymer ?
#
loop_
_entity_poly.entity_id
_entity_poly.type
_entity_poly.pdbx_seq_one_letter_code
_entity_poly.pdbx_strand_id
1 'polypeptide(L)'
;MLPQTWEDPNVITHKETNCAGDNDPVDIVEIGSEALAQGSVEKVKVLGALAMIDDGELDWKIIGIRAADSLAAELNDIADVEAKCPGVISGIREWFRWYKTPDGKPLNAFGYEEKALDKKFALEVIEETHDAWKKLREGSTDKGKLWVGK
;
A
#
# COMPACT_ATOMS: atom_id res chain seq x y z
N MET A 1 -2.98 -1.37 -6.90
CA MET A 1 -3.94 -2.02 -5.99
C MET A 1 -3.84 -3.54 -6.00
N LEU A 2 -4.03 -4.15 -4.83
CA LEU A 2 -4.22 -5.59 -4.64
C LEU A 2 -5.72 -5.92 -4.67
N PRO A 3 -6.15 -6.95 -5.42
CA PRO A 3 -7.56 -7.34 -5.42
C PRO A 3 -7.94 -7.99 -4.09
N GLN A 4 -9.23 -7.90 -3.74
CA GLN A 4 -9.80 -8.52 -2.54
C GLN A 4 -9.21 -8.00 -1.22
N THR A 5 -8.72 -6.77 -1.21
CA THR A 5 -8.38 -6.02 0.01
C THR A 5 -9.29 -4.80 0.12
N TRP A 6 -9.42 -4.27 1.33
CA TRP A 6 -10.15 -3.04 1.61
C TRP A 6 -9.62 -2.41 2.89
N GLU A 7 -9.25 -1.14 2.81
CA GLU A 7 -8.84 -0.34 3.95
C GLU A 7 -10.09 0.22 4.64
N ASP A 8 -10.56 -0.49 5.68
CA ASP A 8 -11.84 -0.21 6.34
C ASP A 8 -11.84 1.20 7.00
N PRO A 9 -12.68 2.14 6.56
CA PRO A 9 -12.74 3.49 7.14
C PRO A 9 -13.46 3.53 8.48
N ASN A 10 -14.09 2.43 8.90
CA ASN A 10 -14.90 2.39 10.13
C ASN A 10 -14.06 2.09 11.38
N VAL A 11 -12.79 1.71 11.22
CA VAL A 11 -11.94 1.24 12.32
C VAL A 11 -10.53 1.83 12.20
N ILE A 12 -9.99 2.29 13.33
CA ILE A 12 -8.57 2.64 13.46
C ILE A 12 -7.82 1.39 13.93
N THR A 13 -7.17 0.67 13.02
CA THR A 13 -6.39 -0.52 13.39
C THR A 13 -4.98 -0.17 13.87
N HIS A 14 -4.34 0.80 13.20
CA HIS A 14 -2.98 1.23 13.49
C HIS A 14 -2.97 2.46 14.42
N LYS A 15 -3.00 2.24 15.73
CA LYS A 15 -3.06 3.32 16.74
C LYS A 15 -1.94 4.35 16.64
N GLU A 16 -0.78 3.97 16.12
CA GLU A 16 0.35 4.88 15.92
C GLU A 16 0.05 5.97 14.89
N THR A 17 -0.75 5.68 13.86
CA THR A 17 -1.13 6.66 12.84
C THR A 17 -2.33 7.49 13.28
N ASN A 18 -3.19 6.93 14.14
CA ASN A 18 -4.44 7.53 14.59
C ASN A 18 -5.38 7.91 13.41
N CYS A 19 -5.28 7.16 12.32
CA CYS A 19 -6.07 7.31 11.10
C CYS A 19 -6.82 6.01 10.79
N ALA A 20 -8.03 6.13 10.23
CA ALA A 20 -8.76 5.01 9.64
C ALA A 20 -8.35 4.82 8.17
N GLY A 21 -8.74 3.71 7.55
CA GLY A 21 -8.44 3.45 6.14
C GLY A 21 -9.13 4.42 5.16
N ASP A 22 -8.58 4.53 3.95
CA ASP A 22 -9.07 5.41 2.88
C ASP A 22 -10.29 4.89 2.11
N ASN A 23 -10.86 3.75 2.55
CA ASN A 23 -12.01 3.08 1.94
C ASN A 23 -11.77 2.47 0.55
N ASP A 24 -10.51 2.34 0.11
CA ASP A 24 -10.13 1.71 -1.16
C ASP A 24 -9.40 0.36 -0.96
N PRO A 25 -9.17 -0.43 -2.02
CA PRO A 25 -8.26 -1.57 -1.95
C PRO A 25 -6.82 -1.12 -1.77
N VAL A 26 -6.07 -1.82 -0.90
CA VAL A 26 -4.65 -1.54 -0.63
C VAL A 26 -3.84 -1.31 -1.91
N ASP A 27 -3.08 -0.22 -1.90
CA ASP A 27 -2.23 0.16 -3.01
C ASP A 27 -0.91 -0.60 -3.07
N ILE A 28 -0.37 -0.71 -4.29
CA ILE A 28 0.94 -1.32 -4.50
C ILE A 28 1.73 -0.56 -5.56
N VAL A 29 2.98 -0.27 -5.22
CA VAL A 29 4.02 0.25 -6.11
C VAL A 29 4.86 -0.94 -6.57
N GLU A 30 4.75 -1.26 -7.86
CA GLU A 30 5.58 -2.28 -8.51
C GLU A 30 6.90 -1.63 -8.97
N ILE A 31 8.03 -2.18 -8.55
CA ILE A 31 9.37 -1.59 -8.76
C ILE A 31 10.21 -2.30 -9.84
N GLY A 32 9.58 -3.15 -10.64
CA GLY A 32 10.21 -3.89 -11.71
C GLY A 32 10.73 -2.97 -12.81
N SER A 33 11.58 -3.55 -13.64
CA SER A 33 12.27 -2.84 -14.72
C SER A 33 11.38 -2.53 -15.94
N GLU A 34 10.25 -3.21 -16.07
CA GLU A 34 9.33 -3.09 -17.21
C GLU A 34 8.06 -2.31 -16.86
N ALA A 35 7.65 -1.43 -17.76
CA ALA A 35 6.34 -0.80 -17.67
C ALA A 35 5.23 -1.82 -17.94
N LEU A 36 4.31 -1.98 -16.99
CA LEU A 36 3.17 -2.87 -17.10
C LEU A 36 2.00 -2.19 -17.82
N ALA A 37 1.23 -2.96 -18.58
CA ALA A 37 0.04 -2.45 -19.25
C ALA A 37 -1.07 -2.13 -18.24
N GLN A 38 -1.79 -1.01 -18.42
CA GLN A 38 -2.94 -0.69 -17.60
C GLN A 38 -4.00 -1.80 -17.67
N GLY A 39 -4.50 -2.23 -16.51
CA GLY A 39 -5.47 -3.33 -16.40
C GLY A 39 -4.87 -4.73 -16.49
N SER A 40 -3.54 -4.87 -16.63
CA SER A 40 -2.87 -6.16 -16.48
C SER A 40 -2.99 -6.69 -15.05
N VAL A 41 -2.94 -8.02 -14.92
CA VAL A 41 -2.95 -8.71 -13.63
C VAL A 41 -1.66 -9.51 -13.52
N GLU A 42 -0.77 -9.05 -12.65
CA GLU A 42 0.57 -9.59 -12.52
C GLU A 42 0.77 -10.29 -11.18
N LYS A 43 1.61 -11.33 -11.18
CA LYS A 43 2.10 -11.93 -9.94
C LYS A 43 3.23 -11.08 -9.41
N VAL A 44 3.10 -10.63 -8.17
CA VAL A 44 4.10 -9.80 -7.49
C VAL A 44 4.60 -10.48 -6.23
N LYS A 45 5.85 -10.20 -5.87
CA LYS A 45 6.43 -10.53 -4.58
C LYS A 45 6.44 -9.26 -3.72
N VAL A 46 5.83 -9.35 -2.54
CA VAL A 46 5.80 -8.28 -1.54
C VAL A 46 7.17 -8.16 -0.88
N LEU A 47 7.63 -6.91 -0.72
CA LEU A 47 8.95 -6.56 -0.17
C LEU A 47 8.84 -5.69 1.09
N GLY A 48 7.83 -4.83 1.19
CA GLY A 48 7.64 -3.95 2.33
C GLY A 48 6.43 -3.03 2.16
N ALA A 49 6.29 -2.03 3.03
CA ALA A 49 5.19 -1.07 2.99
C ALA A 49 5.61 0.32 3.47
N LEU A 50 4.90 1.35 2.99
CA LEU A 50 4.92 2.71 3.53
C LEU A 50 3.51 3.07 4.03
N ALA A 51 3.44 3.64 5.24
CA ALA A 51 2.20 4.12 5.83
C ALA A 51 2.00 5.60 5.46
N MET A 52 1.42 5.90 4.30
CA MET A 52 1.12 7.28 3.93
C MET A 52 -0.12 7.76 4.71
N ILE A 53 -0.09 9.02 5.12
CA ILE A 53 -1.25 9.71 5.68
C ILE A 53 -1.71 10.74 4.65
N ASP A 54 -2.82 10.46 3.99
CA ASP A 54 -3.38 11.25 2.90
C ASP A 54 -4.67 11.93 3.35
N ASP A 55 -4.66 13.26 3.45
CA ASP A 55 -5.81 14.07 3.91
C ASP A 55 -6.45 13.56 5.24
N GLY A 56 -5.65 12.90 6.11
CA GLY A 56 -6.08 12.37 7.42
C GLY A 56 -6.50 10.90 7.41
N GLU A 57 -6.42 10.23 6.27
CA GLU A 57 -6.68 8.80 6.07
C GLU A 57 -5.36 8.03 6.00
N LEU A 58 -5.35 6.83 6.54
CA LEU A 58 -4.23 5.89 6.37
C LEU A 58 -4.40 5.27 4.98
N ASP A 59 -3.36 5.39 4.17
CA ASP A 59 -3.32 4.90 2.80
C ASP A 59 -2.02 4.09 2.63
N TRP A 60 -2.14 2.75 2.62
CA TRP A 60 -0.97 1.89 2.54
C TRP A 60 -0.41 1.81 1.14
N LYS A 61 0.90 2.06 1.02
CA LYS A 61 1.66 1.83 -0.22
C LYS A 61 2.53 0.58 -0.04
N ILE A 62 2.02 -0.57 -0.47
CA ILE A 62 2.81 -1.80 -0.53
C ILE A 62 3.90 -1.63 -1.58
N ILE A 63 5.11 -2.09 -1.27
CA ILE A 63 6.22 -2.16 -2.22
C ILE A 63 6.36 -3.61 -2.66
N GLY A 64 6.28 -3.85 -3.95
CA GLY A 64 6.45 -5.18 -4.52
C GLY A 64 7.17 -5.16 -5.85
N ILE A 65 7.58 -6.35 -6.30
CA ILE A 65 8.24 -6.55 -7.58
C ILE A 65 7.55 -7.69 -8.33
N ARG A 66 7.35 -7.54 -9.64
CA ARG A 66 6.81 -8.60 -10.49
C ARG A 66 7.68 -9.85 -10.35
N ALA A 67 7.05 -10.99 -10.13
CA ALA A 67 7.75 -12.25 -9.88
C ALA A 67 8.63 -12.73 -11.04
N ALA A 68 8.35 -12.24 -12.25
CA ALA A 68 9.12 -12.53 -13.46
C ALA A 68 10.26 -11.53 -13.72
N ASP A 69 10.39 -10.46 -12.92
CA ASP A 69 11.50 -9.52 -13.05
C ASP A 69 12.84 -10.20 -12.70
N SER A 70 13.92 -9.80 -13.37
CA SER A 70 15.25 -10.39 -13.19
C SER A 70 15.80 -10.17 -11.78
N LEU A 71 15.48 -9.04 -11.14
CA LEU A 71 15.87 -8.73 -9.76
C LEU A 71 14.97 -9.40 -8.73
N ALA A 72 13.83 -9.99 -9.13
CA ALA A 72 12.89 -10.59 -8.20
C ALA A 72 13.55 -11.67 -7.35
N ALA A 73 14.50 -12.47 -7.86
CA ALA A 73 15.19 -13.49 -7.05
C ALA A 73 16.06 -12.89 -5.92
N GLU A 74 16.58 -11.68 -6.13
CA GLU A 74 17.52 -11.02 -5.23
C GLU A 74 16.82 -10.14 -4.18
N LEU A 75 15.66 -9.57 -4.50
CA LEU A 75 14.91 -8.72 -3.57
C LEU A 75 13.94 -9.57 -2.76
N ASN A 76 14.20 -9.84 -1.48
CA ASN A 76 13.37 -10.70 -0.64
C ASN A 76 12.75 -9.98 0.56
N ASP A 77 13.30 -8.84 0.94
CA ASP A 77 12.79 -7.92 1.97
C ASP A 77 13.08 -6.46 1.59
N ILE A 78 12.56 -5.51 2.35
CA ILE A 78 12.70 -4.08 2.10
C ILE A 78 14.16 -3.62 2.15
N ALA A 79 14.98 -4.28 2.99
CA ALA A 79 16.40 -3.99 3.11
C ALA A 79 17.18 -4.31 1.82
N ASP A 80 16.77 -5.34 1.07
CA ASP A 80 17.40 -5.71 -0.19
C ASP A 80 17.16 -4.62 -1.25
N VAL A 81 15.99 -3.97 -1.21
CA VAL A 81 15.65 -2.87 -2.11
C VAL A 81 16.62 -1.71 -1.93
N GLU A 82 16.89 -1.26 -0.70
CA GLU A 82 17.84 -0.17 -0.48
C GLU A 82 19.28 -0.59 -0.84
N ALA A 83 19.64 -1.85 -0.61
CA ALA A 83 20.98 -2.36 -0.93
C ALA A 83 21.25 -2.49 -2.43
N LYS A 84 20.25 -2.89 -3.23
CA LYS A 84 20.37 -3.17 -4.66
C LYS A 84 19.90 -2.03 -5.55
N CYS A 85 18.95 -1.26 -5.06
CA CYS A 85 18.27 -0.17 -5.75
C CYS A 85 18.25 1.08 -4.85
N PRO A 86 19.42 1.61 -4.47
CA PRO A 86 19.52 2.70 -3.50
C PRO A 86 18.72 3.93 -3.95
N GLY A 87 17.95 4.50 -3.03
CA GLY A 87 17.09 5.66 -3.30
C GLY A 87 15.72 5.36 -3.91
N VAL A 88 15.39 4.11 -4.25
CA VAL A 88 14.03 3.77 -4.72
C VAL A 88 12.99 4.03 -3.64
N ILE A 89 13.25 3.59 -2.41
CA ILE A 89 12.32 3.75 -1.28
C ILE A 89 12.09 5.24 -0.98
N SER A 90 13.18 6.02 -0.87
CA SER A 90 13.08 7.45 -0.61
C SER A 90 12.44 8.21 -1.77
N GLY A 91 12.71 7.80 -3.02
CA GLY A 91 12.06 8.35 -4.20
C GLY A 91 10.55 8.13 -4.21
N ILE A 92 10.09 6.91 -3.89
CA ILE A 92 8.65 6.60 -3.75
C ILE A 92 8.03 7.47 -2.65
N ARG A 93 8.64 7.51 -1.47
CA ARG A 93 8.14 8.29 -0.33
C ARG A 93 8.03 9.77 -0.66
N GLU A 94 9.06 10.35 -1.26
CA GLU A 94 9.04 11.77 -1.63
C GLU A 94 8.05 12.05 -2.76
N TRP A 95 7.92 11.17 -3.75
CA TRP A 95 6.87 11.33 -4.77
C TRP A 95 5.49 11.46 -4.12
N PHE A 96 5.15 10.53 -3.21
CA PHE A 96 3.89 10.54 -2.48
C PHE A 96 3.74 11.70 -1.49
N ARG A 97 4.83 12.24 -0.96
CA ARG A 97 4.81 13.44 -0.11
C ARG A 97 4.35 14.67 -0.90
N TRP A 98 4.84 14.82 -2.14
CA TRP A 98 4.75 16.05 -2.90
C TRP A 98 3.65 16.06 -3.96
N TYR A 99 3.13 14.90 -4.40
CA TYR A 99 2.34 14.80 -5.65
C TYR A 99 1.09 15.68 -5.71
N LYS A 100 0.50 16.03 -4.56
CA LYS A 100 -0.72 16.86 -4.46
C LYS A 100 -0.43 18.36 -4.30
N THR A 101 0.82 18.76 -4.07
CA THR A 101 1.18 20.17 -3.88
C THR A 101 0.95 21.07 -5.11
N PRO A 102 1.09 20.59 -6.37
CA PRO A 102 0.69 21.35 -7.55
C PRO A 102 -0.81 21.70 -7.59
N ASP A 103 -1.66 20.89 -6.93
CA ASP A 103 -3.10 21.13 -6.80
C ASP A 103 -3.44 22.03 -5.59
N GLY A 104 -2.43 22.58 -4.91
CA GLY A 104 -2.58 23.46 -3.74
C GLY A 104 -2.88 22.72 -2.43
N LYS A 105 -2.80 21.39 -2.40
CA LYS A 105 -2.95 20.59 -1.19
C LYS A 105 -1.67 20.58 -0.34
N PRO A 106 -1.77 20.33 0.98
CA PRO A 106 -0.60 20.19 1.84
C PRO A 106 0.25 18.97 1.48
N LEU A 107 1.44 18.87 2.08
CA LEU A 107 2.27 17.67 2.00
C LEU A 107 1.60 16.52 2.74
N ASN A 108 1.65 15.32 2.14
CA ASN A 108 1.28 14.11 2.85
C ASN A 108 2.31 13.77 3.92
N ALA A 109 1.85 13.19 5.03
CA ALA A 109 2.72 12.70 6.10
C ALA A 109 2.90 11.18 5.99
N PHE A 110 3.79 10.62 6.81
CA PHE A 110 3.95 9.17 6.92
C PHE A 110 3.96 8.74 8.39
N GLY A 111 3.31 7.61 8.68
CA GLY A 111 3.38 6.95 9.98
C GLY A 111 4.74 6.27 10.21
N TYR A 112 4.90 5.60 11.36
CA TYR A 112 6.07 4.75 11.65
C TYR A 112 7.42 5.46 11.52
N GLU A 113 7.52 6.71 11.99
CA GLU A 113 8.69 7.58 11.82
C GLU A 113 9.15 7.68 10.34
N GLU A 114 8.19 7.59 9.41
CA GLU A 114 8.39 7.59 7.96
C GLU A 114 9.24 6.42 7.42
N LYS A 115 9.44 5.36 8.23
CA LYS A 115 10.23 4.18 7.85
C LYS A 115 9.47 3.33 6.85
N ALA A 116 10.23 2.70 5.94
CA ALA A 116 9.71 1.59 5.17
C ALA A 116 9.67 0.35 6.07
N LEU A 117 8.49 -0.24 6.20
CA LEU A 117 8.24 -1.42 7.01
C LEU A 117 8.62 -2.66 6.20
N ASP A 118 9.08 -3.69 6.92
CA ASP A 118 9.57 -4.93 6.32
C ASP A 118 8.45 -5.73 5.64
N LYS A 119 8.87 -6.76 4.90
CA LYS A 119 7.95 -7.67 4.22
C LYS A 119 6.95 -8.31 5.16
N LYS A 120 7.37 -8.66 6.38
CA LYS A 120 6.50 -9.35 7.34
C LYS A 120 5.34 -8.43 7.70
N PHE A 121 5.63 -7.19 8.06
CA PHE A 121 4.62 -6.19 8.39
C PHE A 121 3.70 -5.92 7.20
N ALA A 122 4.27 -5.78 6.00
CA ALA A 122 3.48 -5.58 4.77
C ALA A 122 2.49 -6.74 4.52
N LEU A 123 2.87 -7.98 4.82
CA LEU A 123 1.95 -9.13 4.72
C LEU A 123 0.86 -9.10 5.78
N GLU A 124 1.15 -8.63 7.01
CA GLU A 124 0.15 -8.44 8.06
C GLU A 124 -0.90 -7.40 7.64
N VAL A 125 -0.48 -6.28 7.03
CA VAL A 125 -1.40 -5.27 6.45
C VAL A 125 -2.29 -5.86 5.35
N ILE A 126 -1.72 -6.66 4.45
CA ILE A 126 -2.49 -7.31 3.38
C ILE A 126 -3.50 -8.30 3.95
N GLU A 127 -3.11 -9.08 4.96
CA GLU A 127 -4.01 -10.03 5.62
C GLU A 127 -5.17 -9.31 6.33
N GLU A 128 -4.87 -8.25 7.08
CA GLU A 128 -5.86 -7.41 7.75
C GLU A 128 -6.91 -6.85 6.78
N THR A 129 -6.44 -6.22 5.70
CA THR A 129 -7.29 -5.57 4.71
C THR A 129 -8.05 -6.59 3.84
N HIS A 130 -7.49 -7.79 3.66
CA HIS A 130 -8.21 -8.91 3.06
C HIS A 130 -9.36 -9.39 3.95
N ASP A 131 -9.16 -9.47 5.27
CA ASP A 131 -10.21 -9.83 6.22
C ASP A 131 -11.29 -8.75 6.33
N ALA A 132 -10.92 -7.47 6.27
CA ALA A 132 -11.86 -6.37 6.15
C ALA A 132 -12.71 -6.49 4.87
N TRP A 133 -12.09 -6.79 3.73
CA TRP A 133 -12.79 -7.03 2.48
C TRP A 133 -13.78 -8.22 2.57
N LYS A 134 -13.41 -9.32 3.25
CA LYS A 134 -14.34 -10.45 3.46
C LYS A 134 -15.58 -10.00 4.23
N LYS A 135 -15.39 -9.26 5.34
CA LYS A 135 -16.50 -8.69 6.13
C LYS A 135 -17.39 -7.76 5.29
N LEU A 136 -16.79 -6.94 4.43
CA LEU A 136 -17.51 -6.09 3.48
C LEU A 136 -18.38 -6.91 2.53
N ARG A 137 -17.83 -7.98 1.94
CA ARG A 137 -18.55 -8.87 1.02
C ARG A 137 -19.68 -9.63 1.71
N GLU A 138 -19.46 -10.07 2.94
CA GLU A 138 -20.46 -10.74 3.77
C GLU A 138 -21.58 -9.78 4.21
N GLY A 139 -21.28 -8.47 4.28
CA GLY A 139 -22.18 -7.43 4.77
C GLY A 139 -22.21 -7.34 6.29
N SER A 140 -21.11 -7.72 6.95
CA SER A 140 -20.93 -7.67 8.41
C SER A 140 -20.20 -6.40 8.88
N THR A 141 -19.98 -5.43 7.99
CA THR A 141 -19.42 -4.09 8.25
C THR A 141 -20.20 -3.05 7.43
N ASP A 142 -20.10 -1.77 7.82
CA ASP A 142 -20.75 -0.70 7.06
C ASP A 142 -20.00 -0.47 5.74
N LYS A 143 -20.69 -0.70 4.63
CA LYS A 143 -20.16 -0.53 3.28
C LYS A 143 -20.14 0.93 2.82
N GLY A 144 -20.75 1.84 3.60
CA GLY A 144 -20.95 3.23 3.20
C GLY A 144 -21.61 3.32 1.82
N LYS A 145 -20.90 3.91 0.85
CA LYS A 145 -21.37 4.10 -0.54
C LYS A 145 -20.95 2.98 -1.49
N LEU A 146 -20.21 1.97 -1.03
CA LEU A 146 -19.69 0.92 -1.90
C LEU A 146 -20.81 0.01 -2.42
N TRP A 147 -20.73 -0.33 -3.71
CA TRP A 147 -21.60 -1.31 -4.33
C TRP A 147 -21.03 -2.72 -4.13
N VAL A 148 -21.73 -3.55 -3.34
CA VAL A 148 -21.31 -4.92 -3.02
C VAL A 148 -22.04 -6.01 -3.81
N GLY A 149 -22.91 -5.62 -4.76
CA GLY A 149 -23.57 -6.55 -5.69
C GLY A 149 -24.57 -7.53 -5.05
N LYS A 150 -25.18 -7.15 -3.92
CA LYS A 150 -26.38 -7.81 -3.39
C LYS A 150 -27.64 -7.19 -3.99
#